data_AF-A0A537NMI0-F1
#
_entry.id   AF-A0A537NMI0-F1
#
_cell.length_a   1.000
_cell.length_b   1.000
_cell.length_c   1.000
_cell.angle_alpha   90.00
_cell.angle_beta   90.00
_cell.angle_gamma   90.00
#
_symmetry.space_group_name_H-M   'P 1'
#
loop_
_entity.id
_entity.type
_entity.pdbx_description
1 polymer ?
#
loop_
_entity_poly.entity_id
_entity_poly.type
_entity_poly.pdbx_seq_one_letter_code
_entity_poly.pdbx_strand_id
1 'polypeptide(L)'
;QGQWQIYYRHWKSVLASNLGHDLLDLLPPLRRFVPPARVIDKYVHSAFEAPEFQRALDDLDADTIIFTGVETDVCVLASALTAVDRGYRTILVSDAIASSSPPGHRSALDDIYPRFDQQVELIDTNALLRAWAP
;
A
#
# COMPACT_ATOMS: atom_id res chain seq x y z
N GLN A 1 18.08 -1.48 -9.93
CA GLN A 1 19.28 -2.36 -9.79
C GLN A 1 18.82 -3.80 -9.53
N GLY A 2 19.69 -4.80 -9.58
CA GLY A 2 19.32 -6.19 -9.28
C GLY A 2 18.23 -6.74 -10.22
N GLN A 3 17.32 -7.58 -9.69
CA GLN A 3 16.26 -8.24 -10.47
C GLN A 3 15.32 -7.25 -11.18
N TRP A 4 15.14 -6.04 -10.65
CA TRP A 4 14.40 -4.97 -11.33
C TRP A 4 14.97 -4.62 -12.71
N GLN A 5 16.26 -4.81 -12.94
CA GLN A 5 16.85 -4.60 -14.27
C GLN A 5 16.29 -5.58 -15.30
N ILE A 6 15.99 -6.82 -14.92
CA ILE A 6 15.37 -7.80 -15.82
C ILE A 6 13.93 -7.38 -16.11
N TYR A 7 13.17 -7.06 -15.07
CA TYR A 7 11.78 -6.61 -15.20
C TYR A 7 11.65 -5.41 -16.14
N TYR A 8 12.39 -4.33 -15.89
CA TYR A 8 12.30 -3.11 -16.69
C TYR A 8 12.88 -3.24 -18.11
N ARG A 9 13.78 -4.21 -18.34
CA ARG A 9 14.21 -4.54 -19.71
C ARG A 9 13.11 -5.21 -20.52
N HIS A 10 12.28 -6.02 -19.87
CA HIS A 10 11.14 -6.69 -20.50
C HIS A 10 9.94 -5.75 -20.64
N TRP A 11 9.55 -5.09 -19.56
CA TRP A 11 8.41 -4.17 -19.49
C TRP A 11 8.84 -2.71 -19.65
N LYS A 12 9.51 -2.37 -20.75
CA LYS A 12 9.97 -0.98 -20.96
C LYS A 12 8.82 0.04 -20.97
N SER A 13 7.61 -0.37 -21.34
CA SER A 13 6.43 0.50 -21.34
C SER A 13 6.09 1.05 -19.95
N VAL A 14 6.48 0.38 -18.87
CA VAL A 14 6.18 0.81 -17.49
C VAL A 14 7.28 1.70 -16.89
N LEU A 15 8.27 2.10 -17.69
CA LEU A 15 9.24 3.11 -17.29
C LEU A 15 8.59 4.49 -17.28
N ALA A 16 8.89 5.32 -16.28
CA ALA A 16 8.35 6.67 -16.17
C ALA A 16 8.64 7.53 -17.42
N SER A 17 9.75 7.28 -18.14
CA SER A 17 10.06 7.96 -19.40
C SER A 17 9.12 7.61 -20.56
N ASN A 18 8.38 6.50 -20.44
CA ASN A 18 7.54 5.91 -21.49
C ASN A 18 6.05 5.86 -21.11
N LEU A 19 5.73 6.02 -19.81
CA LEU A 19 4.37 6.18 -19.31
C LEU A 19 3.90 7.61 -19.53
N GLY A 20 2.61 7.77 -19.85
CA GLY A 20 1.95 9.06 -19.72
C GLY A 20 1.96 9.51 -18.27
N HIS A 21 2.22 10.80 -18.02
CA HIS A 21 2.24 11.37 -16.67
C HIS A 21 0.91 11.16 -15.93
N ASP A 22 -0.19 11.13 -16.67
CA ASP A 22 -1.54 10.86 -16.18
C ASP A 22 -1.72 9.47 -15.56
N LEU A 23 -0.92 8.48 -16.00
CA LEU A 23 -0.94 7.12 -15.45
C LEU A 23 -0.19 6.99 -14.12
N LEU A 24 0.64 7.97 -13.77
CA LEU A 24 1.35 8.05 -12.49
C LEU A 24 0.64 8.97 -11.48
N ASP A 25 -0.30 9.78 -11.95
CA ASP A 25 -1.02 10.74 -11.13
C ASP A 25 -2.07 10.08 -10.22
N LEU A 26 -2.44 10.79 -9.16
CA LEU A 26 -3.61 10.44 -8.35
C LEU A 26 -4.90 10.48 -9.19
N LEU A 27 -5.77 9.49 -8.94
CA LEU A 27 -7.14 9.50 -9.45
C LEU A 27 -7.85 10.81 -9.06
N PRO A 28 -8.59 11.46 -9.97
CA PRO A 28 -9.21 12.76 -9.70
C PRO A 28 -10.01 12.86 -8.39
N PRO A 29 -10.78 11.84 -7.97
CA PRO A 29 -11.51 11.89 -6.68
C PRO A 29 -10.61 11.98 -5.43
N LEU A 30 -9.34 11.58 -5.52
CA LEU A 30 -8.39 11.61 -4.41
C LEU A 30 -7.63 12.93 -4.32
N ARG A 31 -7.52 13.68 -5.42
CA ARG A 31 -6.76 14.96 -5.48
C ARG A 31 -7.27 15.99 -4.46
N ARG A 32 -8.58 16.00 -4.18
CA ARG A 32 -9.20 16.92 -3.22
C ARG A 32 -8.73 16.76 -1.78
N PHE A 33 -8.08 15.64 -1.43
CA PHE A 33 -7.55 15.40 -0.10
C PHE A 33 -6.10 15.86 0.05
N VAL A 34 -5.49 16.36 -1.03
CA VAL A 34 -4.11 16.86 -1.08
C VAL A 34 -4.13 18.35 -1.40
N PRO A 35 -3.80 19.26 -0.45
CA PRO A 35 -3.50 19.04 0.98
C PRO A 35 -4.76 18.76 1.86
N PRO A 36 -4.63 18.25 3.10
CA PRO A 36 -3.38 18.06 3.88
C PRO A 36 -2.67 16.73 3.68
N ALA A 37 -3.22 15.78 2.92
CA ALA A 37 -2.53 14.52 2.63
C ALA A 37 -1.24 14.76 1.82
N ARG A 38 -0.28 13.84 1.94
CA ARG A 38 1.02 13.88 1.25
C ARG A 38 1.03 12.88 0.09
N VAL A 39 1.65 13.26 -1.03
CA VAL A 39 1.92 12.37 -2.17
C VAL A 39 3.38 11.98 -2.12
N ILE A 40 3.65 10.68 -2.16
CA ILE A 40 4.99 10.12 -2.01
C ILE A 40 5.21 9.07 -3.09
N ASP A 41 6.20 9.31 -3.94
CA ASP A 41 6.60 8.36 -4.98
C ASP A 41 7.42 7.22 -4.38
N LYS A 42 7.14 6.00 -4.83
CA LYS A 42 7.94 4.81 -4.52
C LYS A 42 8.27 4.06 -5.80
N TYR A 43 9.46 3.46 -5.84
CA TYR A 43 9.99 2.79 -7.03
C TYR A 43 10.08 1.27 -6.90
N VAL A 44 9.58 0.74 -5.77
CA VAL A 44 9.53 -0.69 -5.44
C VAL A 44 8.20 -1.00 -4.72
N HIS A 45 8.01 -2.25 -4.30
CA HIS A 45 6.73 -2.72 -3.76
C HIS A 45 6.35 -2.08 -2.42
N SER A 46 7.23 -2.15 -1.42
CA SER A 46 6.97 -1.59 -0.09
C SER A 46 7.09 -0.07 -0.09
N ALA A 47 6.12 0.62 0.52
CA ALA A 47 6.15 2.07 0.70
C ALA A 47 7.34 2.53 1.57
N PHE A 48 7.80 1.67 2.47
CA PHE A 48 8.91 1.95 3.39
C PHE A 48 10.29 2.07 2.74
N GLU A 49 10.40 1.68 1.47
CA GLU A 49 11.60 1.88 0.67
C GLU A 49 11.68 3.29 0.08
N ALA A 50 10.63 4.11 0.24
CA ALA A 50 10.68 5.55 0.03
C ALA A 50 11.04 6.25 1.36
N PRO A 51 12.22 6.88 1.49
CA PRO A 51 12.62 7.57 2.71
C PRO A 51 11.65 8.69 3.14
N GLU A 52 10.96 9.31 2.18
CA GLU A 52 9.91 10.29 2.39
C GLU A 52 8.72 9.71 3.15
N PHE A 53 8.39 8.42 2.96
CA PHE A 53 7.29 7.76 3.64
C PHE A 53 7.59 7.57 5.12
N GLN A 54 8.79 7.08 5.46
CA GLN A 54 9.20 6.96 6.86
C GLN A 54 9.21 8.32 7.56
N ARG A 55 9.80 9.35 6.93
CA ARG A 55 9.77 10.72 7.47
C ARG A 55 8.35 11.21 7.72
N ALA A 56 7.41 10.87 6.83
CA ALA A 56 6.01 11.26 7.01
C ALA A 56 5.35 10.60 8.21
N LEU A 57 5.68 9.33 8.49
CA LEU A 57 5.21 8.64 9.70
C LEU A 57 5.84 9.24 10.96
N ASP A 58 7.14 9.55 10.92
CA ASP A 58 7.86 10.18 12.03
C ASP A 58 7.29 11.57 12.37
N ASP A 59 7.01 12.39 11.35
CA ASP A 59 6.41 13.73 11.50
C ASP A 59 5.01 13.67 12.15
N LEU A 60 4.31 12.55 11.99
CA LEU A 60 2.97 12.31 12.54
C LEU A 60 2.99 11.64 13.92
N ASP A 61 4.17 11.26 14.42
CA ASP A 61 4.32 10.38 15.61
C ASP A 61 3.42 9.14 15.49
N ALA A 62 3.37 8.55 14.29
CA ALA A 62 2.44 7.48 13.99
C ALA A 62 2.87 6.15 14.63
N ASP A 63 1.95 5.50 15.35
CA ASP A 63 2.12 4.13 15.88
C ASP A 63 1.30 3.07 15.12
N THR A 64 0.34 3.53 14.32
CA THR A 64 -0.67 2.72 13.63
C THR A 64 -0.74 3.10 12.16
N ILE A 65 -0.80 2.10 11.28
CA ILE A 65 -0.96 2.30 9.84
C ILE A 65 -2.17 1.52 9.34
N ILE A 66 -3.07 2.23 8.66
CA ILE A 66 -4.23 1.68 7.97
C ILE A 66 -3.96 1.65 6.47
N PHE A 67 -4.01 0.48 5.86
CA PHE A 67 -3.72 0.29 4.44
C PHE A 67 -4.99 0.13 3.60
N THR A 68 -5.00 0.81 2.47
CA THR A 68 -5.96 0.69 1.36
C THR A 68 -5.20 0.69 0.03
N GLY A 69 -5.88 0.42 -1.08
CA GLY A 69 -5.32 0.57 -2.43
C GLY A 69 -4.95 -0.75 -3.11
N VAL A 70 -3.95 -0.70 -3.99
CA VAL A 70 -3.60 -1.80 -4.90
C VAL A 70 -2.08 -2.02 -5.01
N GLU A 71 -1.59 -3.24 -5.21
CA GLU A 71 -2.34 -4.50 -5.24
C GLU A 71 -2.30 -5.23 -3.89
N THR A 72 -3.41 -5.86 -3.51
CA THR A 72 -3.57 -6.67 -2.28
C THR A 72 -2.38 -7.60 -2.06
N ASP A 73 -2.10 -8.45 -3.03
CA ASP A 73 -1.08 -9.51 -2.98
C ASP A 73 0.33 -9.05 -3.38
N VAL A 74 0.53 -7.74 -3.61
CA VAL A 74 1.83 -7.18 -4.02
C VAL A 74 2.22 -5.99 -3.14
N CYS A 75 1.85 -4.76 -3.53
CA CYS A 75 2.31 -3.55 -2.84
C CYS A 75 1.70 -3.40 -1.45
N VAL A 76 0.44 -3.79 -1.27
CA VAL A 76 -0.24 -3.78 0.04
C VAL A 76 0.42 -4.83 0.94
N LEU A 77 0.52 -6.08 0.50
CA LEU A 77 1.19 -7.16 1.25
C LEU A 77 2.63 -6.78 1.64
N ALA A 78 3.45 -6.32 0.70
CA ALA A 78 4.84 -5.94 0.97
C ALA A 78 4.96 -4.82 2.01
N SER A 79 4.09 -3.81 1.91
CA SER A 79 4.10 -2.68 2.85
C SER A 79 3.59 -3.10 4.23
N ALA A 80 2.54 -3.92 4.30
CA ALA A 80 1.98 -4.41 5.56
C ALA A 80 2.97 -5.27 6.34
N LEU A 81 3.67 -6.20 5.67
CA LEU A 81 4.70 -7.00 6.34
C LEU A 81 5.88 -6.14 6.81
N THR A 82 6.28 -5.14 6.02
CA THR A 82 7.32 -4.19 6.46
C THR A 82 6.86 -3.36 7.67
N ALA A 83 5.57 -2.98 7.73
CA ALA A 83 5.01 -2.26 8.87
C ALA A 83 5.05 -3.12 10.14
N VAL A 84 4.66 -4.39 10.04
CA VAL A 84 4.77 -5.38 11.12
C VAL A 84 6.22 -5.51 11.59
N ASP A 85 7.18 -5.69 10.68
CA ASP A 85 8.60 -5.82 11.02
C ASP A 85 9.17 -4.57 11.70
N ARG A 86 8.62 -3.39 11.40
CA ARG A 86 8.98 -2.11 12.04
C ARG A 86 8.19 -1.84 13.33
N GLY A 87 7.28 -2.72 13.73
CA GLY A 87 6.54 -2.63 14.99
C GLY A 87 5.30 -1.75 14.97
N TYR A 88 4.79 -1.35 13.80
CA TYR A 88 3.54 -0.61 13.69
C TYR A 88 2.34 -1.52 13.90
N ARG A 89 1.32 -1.02 14.60
CA ARG A 89 -0.02 -1.63 14.54
C ARG A 89 -0.52 -1.54 13.09
N THR A 90 -0.76 -2.70 12.48
CA THR A 90 -1.02 -2.80 11.05
C THR A 90 -2.46 -3.23 10.79
N ILE A 91 -3.20 -2.39 10.06
CA ILE A 91 -4.62 -2.61 9.76
C ILE A 91 -4.80 -2.64 8.25
N LEU A 92 -5.42 -3.70 7.72
CA LEU A 92 -5.82 -3.84 6.33
C LEU A 92 -7.34 -3.69 6.21
N VAL A 93 -7.79 -2.83 5.29
CA VAL A 93 -9.21 -2.62 5.03
C VAL A 93 -9.64 -3.51 3.86
N SER A 94 -10.26 -4.65 4.15
CA SER A 94 -10.47 -5.75 3.20
C SER A 94 -11.31 -5.36 1.99
N ASP A 95 -12.29 -4.48 2.15
CA ASP A 95 -13.16 -3.95 1.10
C ASP A 95 -12.62 -2.66 0.44
N ALA A 96 -11.45 -2.19 0.86
CA ALA A 96 -10.74 -1.05 0.27
C ALA A 96 -9.35 -1.41 -0.27
N ILE A 97 -9.07 -2.70 -0.45
CA ILE A 97 -7.90 -3.22 -1.16
C ILE A 97 -8.35 -4.07 -2.36
N ALA A 98 -7.59 -4.01 -3.45
CA ALA A 98 -7.92 -4.78 -4.66
C ALA A 98 -6.66 -5.26 -5.39
N SER A 99 -6.82 -6.20 -6.31
CA SER A 99 -5.75 -6.71 -7.18
C SER A 99 -6.27 -6.91 -8.59
N SER A 100 -5.37 -6.82 -9.57
CA SER A 100 -5.65 -7.21 -10.96
C SER A 100 -5.77 -8.74 -11.12
N SER A 101 -5.30 -9.51 -10.14
CA SER A 101 -5.38 -10.97 -10.07
C SER A 101 -6.45 -11.40 -9.04
N PRO A 102 -7.67 -11.80 -9.47
CA PRO A 102 -8.67 -12.32 -8.54
C PRO A 102 -8.20 -13.54 -7.72
N PRO A 103 -7.44 -14.51 -8.28
CA PRO A 103 -6.86 -15.59 -7.48
C PRO A 103 -5.84 -15.09 -6.45
N GLY A 104 -4.99 -14.12 -6.83
CA GLY A 104 -3.99 -13.52 -5.93
C GLY A 104 -4.64 -12.78 -4.77
N HIS A 105 -5.64 -11.95 -5.06
CA HIS A 105 -6.45 -11.26 -4.06
C HIS A 105 -7.06 -12.22 -3.03
N ARG A 106 -7.73 -13.29 -3.51
CA ARG A 106 -8.35 -14.29 -2.63
C ARG A 106 -7.32 -15.01 -1.78
N SER A 107 -6.23 -15.49 -2.38
CA SER A 107 -5.21 -16.19 -1.59
C SER A 107 -4.57 -15.28 -0.53
N ALA A 108 -4.37 -14.00 -0.85
CA ALA A 108 -3.89 -13.04 0.15
C ALA A 108 -4.85 -12.90 1.34
N LEU A 109 -6.15 -12.73 1.07
CA LEU A 109 -7.19 -12.56 2.10
C LEU A 109 -7.47 -13.85 2.89
N ASP A 110 -7.55 -14.99 2.21
CA ASP A 110 -8.06 -16.24 2.77
C ASP A 110 -6.94 -17.12 3.36
N ASP A 111 -5.72 -17.04 2.82
CA ASP A 111 -4.62 -17.94 3.20
C ASP A 111 -3.42 -17.22 3.82
N ILE A 112 -3.08 -16.02 3.34
CA ILE A 112 -1.84 -15.33 3.75
C ILE A 112 -2.07 -14.48 4.99
N TYR A 113 -2.94 -13.45 4.91
CA TYR A 113 -3.17 -12.53 6.04
C TYR A 113 -3.63 -13.23 7.33
N PRO A 114 -4.47 -14.28 7.29
CA PRO A 114 -4.85 -15.01 8.51
C PRO A 114 -3.69 -15.67 9.25
N ARG A 115 -2.52 -15.84 8.62
CA ARG A 115 -1.30 -16.35 9.29
C ARG A 115 -0.61 -15.31 10.16
N PHE A 116 -1.03 -14.06 10.06
CA PHE A 116 -0.51 -12.90 10.80
C PHE A 116 -1.60 -12.30 11.70
N ASP A 117 -2.55 -13.10 12.19
CA ASP A 117 -3.73 -12.67 12.96
C ASP A 117 -3.41 -11.88 14.24
N GLN A 118 -2.22 -12.09 14.83
CA GLN A 118 -1.73 -11.32 15.99
C GLN A 118 -0.94 -10.05 15.60
N GLN A 119 -0.68 -9.82 14.32
CA GLN A 119 0.18 -8.76 13.80
C GLN A 119 -0.55 -7.83 12.82
N VAL A 120 -1.58 -8.35 12.13
CA VAL A 120 -2.36 -7.66 11.12
C VAL A 120 -3.85 -7.80 11.45
N GLU A 121 -4.52 -6.66 11.61
CA GLU A 121 -5.97 -6.61 11.72
C GLU A 121 -6.59 -6.51 10.33
N LEU A 122 -7.42 -7.48 9.96
CA LEU A 122 -8.19 -7.44 8.72
C LEU A 122 -9.65 -7.08 9.03
N ILE A 123 -10.05 -5.86 8.67
CA ILE A 123 -11.39 -5.32 8.97
C ILE A 123 -12.03 -4.75 7.70
N ASP A 124 -13.36 -4.58 7.72
CA ASP A 124 -14.06 -3.84 6.66
C ASP A 124 -14.11 -2.32 6.96
N THR A 125 -14.43 -1.53 5.94
CA THR A 125 -14.53 -0.07 6.03
C THR A 125 -15.53 0.36 7.10
N ASN A 126 -16.61 -0.39 7.28
CA ASN A 126 -17.64 -0.06 8.26
C ASN A 126 -17.13 -0.23 9.70
N ALA A 127 -16.41 -1.32 9.98
CA ALA A 127 -15.74 -1.54 11.26
C ALA A 127 -14.69 -0.46 11.54
N LEU A 128 -13.90 -0.08 10.52
CA LEU A 128 -12.94 1.01 10.63
C LEU A 128 -13.63 2.33 11.04
N LEU A 129 -14.66 2.73 10.31
CA LEU A 129 -15.36 4.00 10.55
C LEU A 129 -16.08 4.04 11.90
N ARG A 130 -16.54 2.90 12.42
CA ARG A 130 -17.10 2.81 13.78
C ARG A 130 -16.03 2.96 14.86
N ALA A 131 -14.83 2.45 14.63
CA ALA A 131 -13.72 2.51 15.59
C ALA A 131 -13.05 3.89 15.63
N TRP A 132 -13.06 4.63 14.51
CA TRP A 132 -12.51 5.99 14.38
C TRP A 132 -13.58 7.02 14.00
N ALA A 133 -14.71 7.00 14.71
CA ALA A 133 -15.68 8.09 14.60
C ALA A 133 -15.05 9.40 15.12
N PRO A 134 -15.25 10.55 14.43
CA PRO A 134 -14.71 11.84 14.85
C PRO A 134 -15.29 12.34 16.18
#